data_AF-Q1K5M3-F1
#
_entry.id   AF-Q1K5M3-F1
#
_cell.length_a   1.000
_cell.length_b   1.000
_cell.length_c   1.000
_cell.angle_alpha   90.00
_cell.angle_beta   90.00
_cell.angle_gamma   90.00
#
_symmetry.space_group_name_H-M   'P 1'
#
loop_
_entity.id
_entity.type
_entity.pdbx_description
1 polymer ?
#
loop_
_entity_poly.entity_id
_entity_poly.type
_entity_poly.pdbx_seq_one_letter_code
_entity_poly.pdbx_strand_id
1 'polypeptide(L)'
;MRRTLETALLSFGNYAKEHNIPIIANAGWQENSDKPCDTGSSIEELSKDFPQVDFTRVDQVWPNKSRDSEEAKKYWYTKESIMQRGEDVLKEIEAKVWPEMEDGKAVVAVSHSGFLRAGVTGWWFNNGDYRIFEFEEREVKEGRPTLKQITGVKGGMGESFETPAGLGGDLPEAAVGGLSVGLP
;
A
#
# COMPACT_ATOMS: atom_id res chain seq x y z
N MET A 1 -6.09 5.80 -4.13
CA MET A 1 -7.51 6.12 -3.85
C MET A 1 -7.61 7.60 -3.49
N ARG A 2 -8.75 8.28 -3.71
CA ARG A 2 -8.90 9.71 -3.36
C ARG A 2 -8.44 10.01 -1.93
N ARG A 3 -8.95 9.25 -0.95
CA ARG A 3 -8.58 9.41 0.47
C ARG A 3 -7.08 9.25 0.76
N THR A 4 -6.35 8.42 0.01
CA THR A 4 -4.89 8.28 0.20
C THR A 4 -4.14 9.42 -0.45
N LEU A 5 -4.62 9.93 -1.60
CA LEU A 5 -4.04 11.10 -2.26
C LEU A 5 -4.22 12.35 -1.39
N GLU A 6 -5.42 12.55 -0.83
CA GLU A 6 -5.70 13.65 0.10
C GLU A 6 -4.81 13.57 1.34
N THR A 7 -4.71 12.40 1.99
CA THR A 7 -3.79 12.23 3.14
C THR A 7 -2.35 12.52 2.74
N ALA A 8 -1.86 11.99 1.62
CA ALA A 8 -0.49 12.22 1.17
C ALA A 8 -0.20 13.71 0.95
N LEU A 9 -1.12 14.43 0.31
CA LEU A 9 -0.96 15.85 0.01
C LEU A 9 -1.10 16.74 1.24
N LEU A 10 -2.05 16.44 2.14
CA LEU A 10 -2.20 17.19 3.39
C LEU A 10 -1.02 16.98 4.33
N SER A 11 -0.48 15.76 4.41
CA SER A 11 0.64 15.44 5.29
C SER A 11 1.99 15.86 4.73
N PHE A 12 2.21 15.72 3.41
CA PHE A 12 3.54 15.83 2.81
C PHE A 12 3.62 16.81 1.64
N GLY A 13 2.50 17.33 1.12
CA GLY A 13 2.48 18.09 -0.13
C GLY A 13 3.38 19.33 -0.14
N ASN A 14 3.36 20.11 0.94
CA ASN A 14 4.24 21.30 1.05
C ASN A 14 5.71 20.90 1.12
N TYR A 15 6.05 19.95 2.00
CA TYR A 15 7.43 19.46 2.15
C TYR A 15 7.95 18.85 0.84
N ALA A 16 7.14 18.03 0.18
CA ALA A 16 7.49 17.40 -1.08
C ALA A 16 7.76 18.45 -2.17
N LYS A 17 6.93 19.50 -2.25
CA LYS A 17 7.14 20.61 -3.18
C LYS A 17 8.41 21.40 -2.89
N GLU A 18 8.67 21.74 -1.62
CA GLU A 18 9.85 22.52 -1.21
C GLU A 18 11.16 21.77 -1.47
N HIS A 19 11.14 20.44 -1.39
CA HIS A 19 12.30 19.58 -1.52
C HIS A 19 12.37 18.81 -2.86
N ASN A 20 11.50 19.13 -3.82
CA ASN A 20 11.40 18.43 -5.11
C ASN A 20 11.27 16.90 -4.98
N ILE A 21 10.51 16.43 -3.98
CA ILE A 21 10.22 15.01 -3.77
C ILE A 21 8.95 14.66 -4.56
N PRO A 22 8.98 13.66 -5.45
CA PRO A 22 7.81 13.29 -6.23
C PRO A 22 6.76 12.58 -5.35
N ILE A 23 5.47 12.91 -5.58
CA ILE A 23 4.34 12.15 -5.04
C ILE A 23 3.77 11.31 -6.18
N ILE A 24 3.95 10.00 -6.10
CA ILE A 24 3.63 9.06 -7.17
C ILE A 24 2.41 8.22 -6.77
N ALA A 25 1.38 8.20 -7.61
CA ALA A 25 0.26 7.28 -7.46
C ALA A 25 0.66 5.89 -7.96
N ASN A 26 0.39 4.86 -7.16
CA ASN A 26 0.67 3.47 -7.51
C ASN A 26 -0.49 2.57 -7.05
N ALA A 27 -1.15 1.91 -8.01
CA ALA A 27 -2.30 1.04 -7.77
C ALA A 27 -1.97 -0.20 -6.90
N GLY A 28 -0.70 -0.63 -6.86
CA GLY A 28 -0.23 -1.72 -6.01
C GLY A 28 -0.50 -1.48 -4.52
N TRP A 29 -0.55 -0.22 -4.08
CA TRP A 29 -0.76 0.19 -2.68
C TRP A 29 -2.23 0.40 -2.29
N GLN A 30 -3.17 -0.02 -3.14
CA GLN A 30 -4.59 0.09 -2.86
C GLN A 30 -5.04 -0.83 -1.71
N GLU A 31 -6.13 -0.44 -1.04
CA GLU A 31 -6.85 -1.28 -0.08
C GLU A 31 -7.10 -2.69 -0.62
N ASN A 32 -7.15 -3.68 0.27
CA ASN A 32 -7.33 -5.07 -0.07
C ASN A 32 -8.76 -5.41 -0.54
N SER A 33 -9.80 -4.83 0.07
CA SER A 33 -11.22 -5.11 -0.20
C SER A 33 -11.69 -4.63 -1.57
N ASP A 34 -12.78 -5.24 -2.05
CA ASP A 34 -13.47 -4.95 -3.30
C ASP A 34 -14.83 -4.26 -3.09
N LYS A 35 -15.12 -3.78 -1.88
CA LYS A 35 -16.34 -3.02 -1.60
C LYS A 35 -16.38 -1.77 -2.50
N PRO A 36 -17.56 -1.26 -2.89
CA PRO A 36 -17.66 -0.11 -3.78
C PRO A 36 -16.91 1.15 -3.29
N CYS A 37 -16.77 1.32 -1.97
CA CYS A 37 -15.96 2.40 -1.39
C CYS A 37 -14.44 2.20 -1.51
N ASP A 38 -13.99 1.04 -1.98
CA ASP A 38 -12.60 0.55 -1.98
C ASP A 38 -12.02 0.28 -3.38
N THR A 39 -12.80 0.51 -4.44
CA THR A 39 -12.38 0.37 -5.84
C THR A 39 -11.72 1.65 -6.40
N GLY A 40 -12.14 2.84 -5.97
CA GLY A 40 -11.51 4.13 -6.34
C GLY A 40 -12.22 4.87 -7.49
N SER A 41 -11.59 5.92 -8.02
CA SER A 41 -12.08 6.74 -9.14
C SER A 41 -11.14 6.62 -10.34
N SER A 42 -11.59 6.96 -11.55
CA SER A 42 -10.74 6.86 -12.75
C SER A 42 -9.49 7.75 -12.69
N ILE A 43 -8.44 7.41 -13.45
CA ILE A 43 -7.22 8.25 -13.55
C ILE A 43 -7.58 9.64 -14.11
N GLU A 44 -8.51 9.71 -15.07
CA GLU A 44 -8.96 10.98 -15.65
C GLU A 44 -9.56 11.91 -14.59
N GLU A 45 -10.42 11.40 -13.71
CA GLU A 45 -11.01 12.19 -12.62
C GLU A 45 -9.94 12.57 -11.58
N LEU A 46 -9.13 11.61 -11.14
CA LEU A 46 -8.12 11.84 -10.10
C LEU A 46 -7.03 12.82 -10.55
N SER A 47 -6.61 12.79 -11.81
CA SER A 47 -5.59 13.71 -12.34
C SER A 47 -6.09 15.15 -12.45
N LYS A 48 -7.40 15.36 -12.66
CA LYS A 48 -8.01 16.70 -12.61
C LYS A 48 -8.01 17.27 -11.20
N ASP A 49 -8.31 16.44 -10.21
CA ASP A 49 -8.42 16.86 -8.81
C ASP A 49 -7.07 16.94 -8.09
N PHE A 50 -6.07 16.19 -8.55
CA PHE A 50 -4.75 16.09 -7.95
C PHE A 50 -3.63 16.32 -8.99
N PRO A 51 -3.58 17.48 -9.67
CA PRO A 51 -2.64 17.74 -10.78
C PRO A 51 -1.15 17.70 -10.38
N GLN A 52 -0.84 17.75 -9.09
CA GLN A 52 0.51 17.66 -8.55
C GLN A 52 1.01 16.22 -8.32
N VAL A 53 0.16 15.22 -8.50
CA VAL A 53 0.50 13.80 -8.32
C VAL A 53 0.89 13.20 -9.67
N ASP A 54 1.97 12.42 -9.67
CA ASP A 54 2.39 11.66 -10.83
C ASP A 54 1.56 10.36 -10.96
N PHE A 55 0.73 10.31 -12.01
CA PHE A 55 -0.11 9.14 -12.34
C PHE A 55 0.51 8.23 -13.41
N THR A 56 1.71 8.52 -13.92
CA THR A 56 2.31 7.78 -15.05
C THR A 56 2.58 6.31 -14.75
N ARG A 57 2.67 5.94 -13.47
CA ARG A 57 2.91 4.57 -13.00
C ARG A 57 1.64 3.84 -12.53
N VAL A 58 0.47 4.47 -12.68
CA VAL A 58 -0.79 3.81 -12.33
C VAL A 58 -1.13 2.80 -13.41
N ASP A 59 -1.33 1.56 -12.98
CA ASP A 59 -1.81 0.49 -13.85
C ASP A 59 -3.13 0.87 -14.51
N GLN A 60 -3.23 0.66 -15.82
CA GLN A 60 -4.43 0.94 -16.61
C GLN A 60 -5.63 0.08 -16.23
N VAL A 61 -5.42 -1.04 -15.54
CA VAL A 61 -6.50 -1.86 -14.97
C VAL A 61 -7.23 -1.11 -13.84
N TRP A 62 -6.60 -0.14 -13.18
CA TRP A 62 -7.24 0.69 -12.17
C TRP A 62 -8.48 1.43 -12.74
N PRO A 63 -9.60 1.53 -11.99
CA PRO A 63 -9.85 1.08 -10.61
C PRO A 63 -10.46 -0.33 -10.50
N ASN A 64 -10.38 -1.14 -11.56
CA ASN A 64 -11.09 -2.41 -11.63
C ASN A 64 -10.53 -3.46 -10.66
N LYS A 65 -11.43 -4.00 -9.82
CA LYS A 65 -11.18 -5.15 -8.93
C LYS A 65 -12.14 -6.31 -9.19
N SER A 66 -12.95 -6.21 -10.24
CA SER A 66 -13.98 -7.18 -10.53
C SER A 66 -13.38 -8.57 -10.72
N ARG A 67 -14.09 -9.58 -10.20
CA ARG A 67 -13.77 -10.99 -10.41
C ARG A 67 -14.00 -11.43 -11.85
N ASP A 68 -14.80 -10.70 -12.60
CA ASP A 68 -15.11 -11.01 -14.00
C ASP A 68 -14.04 -10.49 -14.97
N SER A 69 -12.97 -9.85 -14.47
CA SER A 69 -11.84 -9.37 -15.26
C SER A 69 -10.56 -10.07 -14.80
N GLU A 70 -10.01 -10.91 -15.68
CA GLU A 70 -8.73 -11.57 -15.45
C GLU A 70 -7.56 -10.56 -15.43
N GLU A 71 -7.71 -9.43 -16.14
CA GLU A 71 -6.75 -8.33 -16.10
C GLU A 71 -6.66 -7.72 -14.68
N ALA A 72 -7.77 -7.77 -13.92
CA ALA A 72 -7.86 -7.34 -12.53
C ALA A 72 -7.43 -8.40 -11.50
N LYS A 73 -6.95 -9.58 -11.92
CA LYS A 73 -6.62 -10.70 -11.02
C LYS A 73 -5.70 -10.31 -9.86
N LYS A 74 -4.68 -9.49 -10.11
CA LYS A 74 -3.76 -9.00 -9.07
C LYS A 74 -4.42 -8.06 -8.04
N TYR A 75 -5.61 -7.55 -8.34
CA TYR A 75 -6.37 -6.68 -7.45
C TYR A 75 -7.49 -7.38 -6.69
N TRP A 76 -7.73 -8.66 -6.98
CA TRP A 76 -8.75 -9.44 -6.30
C TRP A 76 -8.55 -9.53 -4.79
N TYR A 77 -9.66 -9.53 -4.07
CA TYR A 77 -9.69 -9.78 -2.62
C TYR A 77 -9.52 -11.28 -2.34
N THR A 78 -8.32 -11.82 -2.58
CA THR A 78 -7.87 -13.16 -2.14
C THR A 78 -6.52 -13.06 -1.45
N LYS A 79 -6.25 -14.02 -0.57
CA LYS A 79 -4.94 -14.17 0.05
C LYS A 79 -3.81 -14.23 -0.97
N GLU A 80 -3.97 -15.03 -2.03
CA GLU A 80 -2.99 -15.14 -3.12
C GLU A 80 -2.69 -13.77 -3.76
N SER A 81 -3.71 -13.08 -4.27
CA SER A 81 -3.52 -11.82 -4.99
C SER A 81 -2.97 -10.71 -4.09
N ILE A 82 -3.41 -10.64 -2.83
CA ILE A 82 -2.94 -9.62 -1.87
C ILE A 82 -1.50 -9.90 -1.44
N MET A 83 -1.16 -11.15 -1.16
CA MET A 83 0.20 -11.53 -0.78
C MET A 83 1.18 -11.29 -1.93
N GLN A 84 0.80 -11.67 -3.16
CA GLN A 84 1.59 -11.41 -4.35
C GLN A 84 1.76 -9.91 -4.59
N ARG A 85 0.68 -9.12 -4.52
CA ARG A 85 0.75 -7.66 -4.71
C ARG A 85 1.63 -6.99 -3.68
N GLY A 86 1.56 -7.43 -2.42
CA GLY A 86 2.43 -6.95 -1.36
C GLY A 86 3.90 -7.29 -1.58
N GLU A 87 4.20 -8.46 -2.17
CA GLU A 87 5.56 -8.82 -2.57
C GLU A 87 6.04 -7.96 -3.73
N ASP A 88 5.19 -7.75 -4.73
CA ASP A 88 5.51 -6.99 -5.94
C ASP A 88 5.85 -5.53 -5.62
N VAL A 89 5.09 -4.86 -4.74
CA VAL A 89 5.40 -3.46 -4.36
C VAL A 89 6.71 -3.34 -3.57
N LEU A 90 7.06 -4.35 -2.77
CA LEU A 90 8.34 -4.37 -2.06
C LEU A 90 9.51 -4.61 -3.01
N LYS A 91 9.35 -5.54 -3.95
CA LYS A 91 10.34 -5.75 -5.03
C LYS A 91 10.49 -4.51 -5.90
N GLU A 92 9.41 -3.79 -6.18
CA GLU A 92 9.45 -2.54 -6.92
C GLU A 92 10.30 -1.49 -6.19
N ILE A 93 10.11 -1.32 -4.88
CA ILE A 93 10.96 -0.42 -4.07
C ILE A 93 12.41 -0.87 -4.11
N GLU A 94 12.69 -2.14 -3.82
CA GLU A 94 14.06 -2.68 -3.77
C GLU A 94 14.80 -2.57 -5.11
N ALA A 95 14.09 -2.74 -6.24
CA ALA A 95 14.69 -2.77 -7.57
C ALA A 95 14.74 -1.40 -8.26
N LYS A 96 13.77 -0.51 -8.01
CA LYS A 96 13.63 0.76 -8.78
C LYS A 96 13.85 2.00 -7.95
N VAL A 97 13.72 1.93 -6.62
CA VAL A 97 13.78 3.12 -5.76
C VAL A 97 15.07 3.10 -4.96
N TRP A 98 15.35 2.01 -4.24
CA TRP A 98 16.53 1.89 -3.38
C TRP A 98 17.88 2.15 -4.07
N PRO A 99 18.13 1.68 -5.32
CA PRO A 99 19.41 1.92 -5.99
C PRO A 99 19.72 3.40 -6.26
N GLU A 100 18.69 4.25 -6.31
CA GLU A 100 18.82 5.69 -6.58
C GLU A 100 18.73 6.53 -5.29
N MET A 101 18.49 5.89 -4.13
CA MET A 101 18.33 6.58 -2.86
C MET A 101 19.67 6.83 -2.17
N GLU A 102 19.89 8.08 -1.80
CA GLU A 102 20.96 8.47 -0.89
C GLU A 102 20.68 8.00 0.54
N ASP A 103 21.75 7.73 1.28
CA ASP A 103 21.69 7.39 2.70
C ASP A 103 20.86 8.41 3.50
N GLY A 104 20.03 7.90 4.41
CA GLY A 104 19.18 8.74 5.27
C GLY A 104 17.89 9.23 4.63
N LYS A 105 17.59 8.85 3.38
CA LYS A 105 16.26 9.07 2.77
C LYS A 105 15.32 7.90 3.07
N ALA A 106 14.02 8.16 3.04
CA ALA A 106 12.98 7.15 3.24
C ALA A 106 11.91 7.22 2.14
N VAL A 107 11.29 6.07 1.85
CA VAL A 107 10.06 6.00 1.06
C VAL A 107 8.86 6.03 2.00
N VAL A 108 7.93 6.94 1.76
CA VAL A 108 6.67 7.02 2.50
C VAL A 108 5.56 6.40 1.68
N ALA A 109 5.03 5.26 2.13
CA ALA A 109 3.87 4.62 1.53
C ALA A 109 2.58 5.04 2.27
N VAL A 110 1.78 5.91 1.65
CA VAL A 110 0.45 6.30 2.16
C VAL A 110 -0.59 5.34 1.60
N SER A 111 -1.12 4.46 2.46
CA SER A 111 -1.99 3.36 2.06
C SER A 111 -3.07 3.10 3.12
N HIS A 112 -3.65 1.91 3.12
CA HIS A 112 -4.74 1.52 4.00
C HIS A 112 -4.31 0.41 4.96
N SER A 113 -4.94 0.38 6.12
CA SER A 113 -4.60 -0.57 7.18
C SER A 113 -4.74 -2.02 6.74
N GLY A 114 -5.79 -2.37 6.00
CA GLY A 114 -6.03 -3.73 5.54
C GLY A 114 -4.90 -4.24 4.64
N PHE A 115 -4.54 -3.48 3.61
CA PHE A 115 -3.44 -3.84 2.72
C PHE A 115 -2.06 -3.78 3.40
N LEU A 116 -1.75 -2.73 4.16
CA LEU A 116 -0.46 -2.61 4.87
C LEU A 116 -0.25 -3.76 5.85
N ARG A 117 -1.28 -4.09 6.65
CA ARG A 117 -1.24 -5.19 7.62
C ARG A 117 -1.09 -6.53 6.93
N ALA A 118 -2.04 -6.90 6.07
CA ALA A 118 -2.13 -8.27 5.56
C ALA A 118 -1.19 -8.52 4.38
N GLY A 119 -1.01 -7.52 3.52
CA GLY A 119 -0.24 -7.63 2.29
C GLY A 119 1.22 -7.26 2.43
N VAL A 120 1.60 -6.31 3.30
CA VAL A 120 2.95 -5.71 3.27
C VAL A 120 3.78 -6.04 4.51
N THR A 121 3.32 -5.67 5.71
CA THR A 121 4.18 -5.60 6.90
C THR A 121 3.85 -6.63 7.99
N GLY A 122 2.61 -7.11 8.07
CA GLY A 122 2.16 -7.98 9.17
C GLY A 122 1.87 -7.23 10.48
N TRP A 123 1.75 -5.91 10.46
CA TRP A 123 1.50 -5.08 11.64
C TRP A 123 0.17 -4.32 11.58
N TRP A 124 -0.43 -4.05 12.74
CA TRP A 124 -1.65 -3.26 12.84
C TRP A 124 -1.41 -1.77 12.55
N PHE A 125 -2.36 -1.16 11.84
CA PHE A 125 -2.40 0.28 11.59
C PHE A 125 -3.80 0.80 11.91
N ASN A 126 -3.86 1.89 12.66
CA ASN A 126 -5.06 2.70 12.83
C ASN A 126 -4.95 3.99 11.99
N ASN A 127 -6.06 4.69 11.78
CA ASN A 127 -6.09 5.87 10.93
C ASN A 127 -5.18 6.97 11.46
N GLY A 128 -4.28 7.47 10.61
CA GLY A 128 -3.33 8.52 10.95
C GLY A 128 -2.06 8.04 11.66
N ASP A 129 -1.93 6.74 11.94
CA ASP A 129 -0.70 6.17 12.47
C ASP A 129 0.30 5.81 11.38
N TYR A 130 1.58 5.84 11.74
CA TYR A 130 2.67 5.36 10.90
C TYR A 130 3.59 4.40 11.65
N ARG A 131 4.32 3.61 10.87
CA ARG A 131 5.40 2.74 11.35
C ARG A 131 6.58 2.86 10.40
N ILE A 132 7.78 2.63 10.92
CA ILE A 132 9.02 2.67 10.15
C ILE A 132 9.57 1.25 10.05
N PHE A 133 10.01 0.87 8.85
CA PHE A 133 10.55 -0.44 8.56
C PHE A 133 11.85 -0.31 7.79
N GLU A 134 12.72 -1.30 7.98
CA GLU A 134 13.91 -1.53 7.18
C GLU A 134 13.73 -2.83 6.39
N PHE A 135 14.24 -2.87 5.17
CA PHE A 135 14.44 -4.15 4.50
C PHE A 135 15.47 -4.95 5.26
N GLU A 136 15.18 -6.21 5.55
CA GLU A 136 16.18 -7.08 6.13
C GLU A 136 17.23 -7.45 5.08
N GLU A 137 18.49 -7.53 5.50
CA GLU A 137 19.58 -7.99 4.65
C GLU A 137 19.35 -9.43 4.21
N ARG A 138 19.54 -9.70 2.92
CA ARG A 138 19.38 -11.02 2.32
C ARG A 138 20.54 -11.29 1.37
N GLU A 139 21.15 -12.47 1.49
CA GLU A 139 22.23 -12.91 0.58
C GLU A 139 21.71 -13.14 -0.84
N VAL A 140 20.46 -13.60 -0.98
CA VAL A 140 19.80 -13.90 -2.25
C VAL A 140 18.50 -13.09 -2.34
N LYS A 141 18.37 -12.26 -3.37
CA LYS A 141 17.16 -11.46 -3.66
C LYS A 141 16.09 -12.26 -4.40
N GLU A 142 15.97 -13.56 -4.12
CA GLU A 142 14.90 -14.41 -4.63
C GLU A 142 13.75 -14.45 -3.62
N GLY A 143 12.52 -14.45 -4.12
CA GLY A 143 11.31 -14.44 -3.29
C GLY A 143 11.00 -13.10 -2.63
N ARG A 144 10.13 -13.17 -1.62
CA ARG A 144 9.52 -12.00 -0.98
C ARG A 144 10.52 -11.21 -0.11
N PRO A 145 10.67 -9.88 -0.31
CA PRO A 145 11.40 -9.04 0.64
C PRO A 145 10.76 -9.04 2.03
N THR A 146 11.58 -9.15 3.07
CA THR A 146 11.13 -9.08 4.46
C THR A 146 11.44 -7.71 5.06
N LEU A 147 10.56 -7.28 5.96
CA LEU A 147 10.61 -5.99 6.60
C LEU A 147 10.74 -6.17 8.10
N LYS A 148 11.71 -5.48 8.70
CA LYS A 148 11.87 -5.39 10.16
C LYS A 148 11.37 -4.03 10.63
N GLN A 149 10.41 -4.03 11.56
CA GLN A 149 9.95 -2.78 12.16
C GLN A 149 11.05 -2.19 13.04
N ILE A 150 11.33 -0.89 12.87
CA ILE A 150 12.12 -0.12 13.83
C ILE A 150 11.25 0.13 15.06
N THR A 151 11.65 -0.43 16.20
CA THR A 151 10.93 -0.29 17.47
C THR A 151 11.31 0.99 18.20
N GLY A 152 10.49 1.42 19.17
CA GLY A 152 10.75 2.62 19.97
C GLY A 152 10.39 3.95 19.30
N VAL A 153 10.05 3.93 18.01
CA VAL A 153 9.45 5.08 17.32
C VAL A 153 7.94 4.93 17.35
N LYS A 154 7.26 5.86 18.02
CA LYS A 154 5.80 6.01 17.99
C LYS A 154 5.44 7.22 17.13
N GLY A 155 4.37 7.07 16.35
CA GLY A 155 4.06 8.01 15.29
C GLY A 155 2.58 8.09 14.98
N GLY A 156 2.09 9.30 14.70
CA GLY A 156 0.67 9.55 14.43
C GLY A 156 -0.15 9.75 15.71
N MET A 157 -1.32 9.11 15.77
CA MET A 157 -2.27 9.18 16.89
C MET A 157 -1.95 8.19 18.02
N GLY A 158 -1.19 7.13 17.73
CA GLY A 158 -0.76 6.12 18.71
C GLY A 158 -1.82 5.06 19.05
N GLU A 159 -2.75 4.80 18.13
CA GLU A 159 -3.93 3.94 18.31
C GLU A 159 -3.75 2.53 17.69
N SER A 160 -2.60 2.26 17.09
CA SER A 160 -2.26 0.98 16.48
C SER A 160 -1.76 -0.02 17.53
N PHE A 161 -2.27 -1.26 17.49
CA PHE A 161 -1.79 -2.32 18.38
C PHE A 161 -0.29 -2.62 18.19
N GLU A 162 0.44 -2.79 19.29
CA GLU A 162 1.89 -3.07 19.27
C GLU A 162 2.22 -4.56 19.09
N THR A 163 1.23 -5.41 18.80
CA THR A 163 1.45 -6.82 18.52
C THR A 163 1.50 -7.08 17.01
N PRO A 164 2.29 -8.07 16.54
CA PRO A 164 2.21 -8.52 15.15
C PRO A 164 0.83 -9.11 14.84
N ALA A 165 0.27 -8.75 13.69
CA ALA A 165 -0.95 -9.34 13.14
C ALA A 165 -0.66 -10.61 12.31
N GLY A 166 0.55 -10.68 11.73
CA GLY A 166 0.95 -11.72 10.79
C GLY A 166 0.54 -11.38 9.34
N LEU A 167 1.40 -11.75 8.39
CA LEU A 167 1.11 -11.60 6.97
C LEU A 167 0.02 -12.57 6.51
N GLY A 168 -0.85 -12.11 5.62
CA GLY A 168 -1.95 -12.89 5.08
C GLY A 168 -3.08 -13.20 6.06
N GLY A 169 -3.02 -12.67 7.29
CA GLY A 169 -4.05 -12.86 8.31
C GLY A 169 -5.41 -12.29 7.89
N ASP A 170 -6.48 -13.03 8.19
CA ASP A 170 -7.89 -12.71 7.91
C ASP A 170 -8.24 -12.53 6.41
N LEU A 171 -7.34 -12.94 5.51
CA LEU A 171 -7.62 -12.90 4.07
C LEU A 171 -8.36 -14.16 3.62
N PRO A 172 -9.32 -14.03 2.70
CA PRO A 172 -10.05 -15.19 2.19
C PRO A 172 -9.13 -16.05 1.30
N GLU A 173 -9.10 -17.36 1.56
CA GLU A 173 -8.29 -18.34 0.81
C GLU A 173 -8.72 -18.43 -0.66
N ALA A 174 -10.03 -18.49 -0.89
CA ALA A 174 -10.63 -18.47 -2.21
C ALA A 174 -11.44 -17.19 -2.41
N ALA A 175 -11.82 -16.92 -3.66
CA ALA A 175 -12.81 -15.91 -3.98
C ALA A 175 -14.17 -16.31 -3.37
N VAL A 176 -14.42 -15.97 -2.10
CA VAL A 176 -15.75 -16.16 -1.52
C VAL A 176 -16.62 -15.03 -2.07
N GLY A 177 -17.41 -15.35 -3.10
CA GLY A 177 -18.41 -14.43 -3.63
C GLY A 177 -19.33 -13.99 -2.51
N GLY A 178 -19.31 -12.70 -2.19
CA GLY A 178 -20.29 -12.01 -1.35
C GLY A 178 -20.53 -12.63 0.02
N LEU A 179 -19.76 -12.20 1.02
CA LEU A 179 -20.17 -11.87 2.39
C LEU A 179 -18.91 -11.88 3.28
N SER A 180 -18.25 -10.72 3.40
CA SER A 180 -17.39 -10.51 4.57
C SER A 180 -18.30 -10.43 5.78
N VAL A 181 -18.38 -11.49 6.57
CA VAL A 181 -18.82 -11.41 7.97
C VAL A 181 -17.91 -10.38 8.64
N GLY A 182 -18.47 -9.23 8.99
CA GLY A 182 -17.78 -8.26 9.82
C GLY A 182 -17.42 -8.94 11.13
N LEU A 183 -16.13 -8.98 11.44
CA LEU A 183 -15.72 -9.20 12.82
C LEU A 183 -16.09 -7.95 13.64
N PRO A 184 -16.61 -8.13 14.86
CA PRO A 184 -17.15 -7.05 15.70
C PRO A 184 -16.09 -6.00 16.10
#